data_AF-A0A1H7A9Q4-F1
#
_entry.id   AF-A0A1H7A9Q4-F1
#
_cell.length_a   1.000
_cell.length_b   1.000
_cell.length_c   1.000
_cell.angle_alpha   90.00
_cell.angle_beta   90.00
_cell.angle_gamma   90.00
#
_symmetry.space_group_name_H-M   'P 1'
#
loop_
_entity.id
_entity.type
_entity.pdbx_description
1 polymer ?
#
loop_
_entity_poly.entity_id
_entity_poly.type
_entity_poly.pdbx_seq_one_letter_code
_entity_poly.pdbx_strand_id
1 'polypeptide(L)'
;MTDATTPDATTLADRAIVRLSGEDVRGFLQGLVTNDVTGALPVWAALLSPQGKALFDFLVWADGEDLLLDCEAVQAEALARRLTLYRLRRAITIARDDGLAVHWSRDGDQGVPDPRLAALGRRWIAPPGAPAHGWVAHRLSLGVAEGVTELGNAETLWLECNARELNGVSFVKGCYVGQENTARMNYRSKVNRRLVVAPLGEAGARTRATYPELGLMVEHRRVEDLGDALKPAWLSEAVAG
;
A
#
# COMPACT_ATOMS: atom_id res chain seq x y z
N MET A 1 -4.87 -33.55 26.55
CA MET A 1 -4.18 -32.37 27.07
C MET A 1 -3.89 -31.50 25.87
N THR A 2 -4.82 -30.61 25.56
CA THR A 2 -4.74 -29.68 24.43
C THR A 2 -3.62 -28.70 24.72
N ASP A 3 -2.52 -28.81 23.99
CA ASP A 3 -1.49 -27.80 23.97
C ASP A 3 -2.16 -26.53 23.43
N ALA A 4 -2.37 -25.55 24.30
CA ALA A 4 -2.88 -24.26 23.91
C ALA A 4 -1.74 -23.57 23.14
N THR A 5 -1.69 -23.80 21.83
CA THR A 5 -0.83 -23.04 20.92
C THR A 5 -1.01 -21.58 21.27
N THR A 6 0.05 -20.96 21.80
CA THR A 6 0.05 -19.52 22.06
C THR A 6 -0.38 -18.85 20.75
N PRO A 7 -1.41 -17.98 20.73
CA PRO A 7 -1.86 -17.38 19.49
C PRO A 7 -0.67 -16.70 18.82
N ASP A 8 -0.31 -17.15 17.62
CA ASP A 8 0.84 -16.60 16.90
C ASP A 8 0.66 -15.09 16.76
N ALA A 9 1.70 -14.36 17.16
CA ALA A 9 1.74 -12.91 17.12
C ALA A 9 1.74 -12.46 15.64
N THR A 10 0.57 -12.10 15.15
CA THR A 10 0.28 -11.97 13.71
C THR A 10 -0.37 -10.63 13.37
N THR A 11 -0.91 -9.90 14.33
CA THR A 11 -1.61 -8.62 14.08
C THR A 11 -0.64 -7.48 13.79
N LEU A 12 -0.81 -6.79 12.67
CA LEU A 12 -0.03 -5.57 12.35
C LEU A 12 -0.64 -4.37 13.07
N ALA A 13 -0.03 -3.95 14.17
CA ALA A 13 -0.57 -2.89 15.03
C ALA A 13 -0.52 -1.48 14.41
N ASP A 14 0.31 -1.27 13.38
CA ASP A 14 0.42 -0.04 12.59
C ASP A 14 -0.58 0.01 11.43
N ARG A 15 -1.41 -1.02 11.27
CA ARG A 15 -2.46 -1.13 10.25
C ARG A 15 -3.85 -1.08 10.88
N ALA A 16 -4.84 -0.66 10.10
CA ALA A 16 -6.23 -0.65 10.50
C ALA A 16 -7.15 -0.93 9.32
N ILE A 17 -8.38 -1.32 9.64
CA ILE A 17 -9.44 -1.56 8.66
C ILE A 17 -10.38 -0.35 8.60
N VAL A 18 -10.60 0.17 7.40
CA VAL A 18 -11.73 1.04 7.07
C VAL A 18 -12.72 0.24 6.24
N ARG A 19 -13.94 0.05 6.74
CA ARG A 19 -15.02 -0.66 6.08
C ARG A 19 -15.86 0.31 5.25
N LEU A 20 -16.19 -0.10 4.02
CA LEU A 20 -17.16 0.53 3.15
C LEU A 20 -18.34 -0.42 2.97
N SER A 21 -19.54 0.01 3.39
CA SER A 21 -20.77 -0.77 3.31
C SER A 21 -21.89 0.04 2.65
N GLY A 22 -22.68 -0.57 1.78
CA GLY A 22 -23.83 0.06 1.13
C GLY A 22 -23.93 -0.23 -0.36
N GLU A 23 -24.74 0.57 -1.05
CA GLU A 23 -25.03 0.33 -2.47
C GLU A 23 -23.83 0.64 -3.38
N ASP A 24 -23.44 -0.36 -4.18
CA ASP A 24 -22.40 -0.26 -5.21
C ASP A 24 -21.06 0.28 -4.66
N VAL A 25 -20.60 -0.22 -3.49
CA VAL A 25 -19.30 0.20 -2.92
C VAL A 25 -18.13 -0.08 -3.87
N ARG A 26 -18.23 -1.13 -4.69
CA ARG A 26 -17.24 -1.44 -5.74
C ARG A 26 -17.23 -0.39 -6.83
N GLY A 27 -18.36 -0.03 -7.42
CA GLY A 27 -18.43 1.03 -8.43
C GLY A 27 -18.03 2.39 -7.87
N PHE A 28 -18.38 2.69 -6.61
CA PHE A 28 -17.91 3.87 -5.89
C PHE A 28 -16.38 3.94 -5.83
N LEU A 29 -15.74 2.90 -5.27
CA LEU A 29 -14.30 2.91 -5.07
C LEU A 29 -13.55 2.80 -6.40
N GLN A 30 -14.10 2.07 -7.38
CA GLN A 30 -13.52 1.90 -8.71
C GLN A 30 -13.25 3.23 -9.41
N GLY A 31 -14.13 4.23 -9.26
CA GLY A 31 -13.92 5.56 -9.84
C GLY A 31 -12.91 6.45 -9.10
N LEU A 32 -12.35 6.00 -7.98
CA LEU A 32 -11.50 6.81 -7.11
C LEU A 32 -10.05 6.31 -7.00
N VAL A 33 -9.84 5.00 -7.12
CA VAL A 33 -8.54 4.38 -6.80
C VAL A 33 -7.80 3.86 -8.03
N THR A 34 -6.50 3.67 -7.89
CA THR A 34 -5.58 3.35 -9.01
C THR A 34 -5.73 1.95 -9.59
N ASN A 35 -6.30 1.01 -8.85
CA ASN A 35 -6.37 -0.40 -9.24
C ASN A 35 -7.82 -0.88 -9.46
N ASP A 36 -7.98 -1.99 -10.15
CA ASP A 36 -9.29 -2.57 -10.43
C ASP A 36 -9.83 -3.28 -9.18
N VAL A 37 -10.86 -2.70 -8.57
CA VAL A 37 -11.54 -3.27 -7.38
C VAL A 37 -12.80 -4.04 -7.74
N THR A 38 -13.09 -4.22 -9.03
CA THR A 38 -14.24 -5.01 -9.51
C THR A 38 -13.89 -6.46 -9.79
N GLY A 39 -12.60 -6.76 -9.95
CA GLY A 39 -12.08 -8.11 -10.14
C GLY A 39 -11.72 -8.84 -8.83
N ALA A 40 -10.73 -9.73 -8.94
CA ALA A 40 -10.20 -10.51 -7.81
C ALA A 40 -9.54 -9.60 -6.76
N LEU A 41 -9.85 -9.84 -5.49
CA LEU A 41 -9.30 -9.15 -4.32
C LEU A 41 -8.53 -10.15 -3.44
N PRO A 42 -7.48 -9.73 -2.70
CA PRO A 42 -7.08 -8.34 -2.51
C PRO A 42 -6.18 -7.75 -3.60
N VAL A 43 -6.20 -6.42 -3.72
CA VAL A 43 -5.28 -5.66 -4.58
C VAL A 43 -4.68 -4.48 -3.80
N TRP A 44 -3.46 -4.08 -4.15
CA TRP A 44 -2.90 -2.82 -3.66
C TRP A 44 -3.38 -1.66 -4.55
N ALA A 45 -3.82 -0.58 -3.92
CA ALA A 45 -4.31 0.60 -4.61
C ALA A 45 -3.98 1.87 -3.81
N ALA A 46 -4.12 3.01 -4.47
CA ALA A 46 -4.00 4.31 -3.83
C ALA A 46 -5.15 5.23 -4.19
N LEU A 47 -5.46 6.13 -3.26
CA LEU A 47 -6.20 7.35 -3.54
C LEU A 47 -5.19 8.47 -3.85
N LEU A 48 -5.29 9.07 -5.02
CA LEU A 48 -4.35 10.09 -5.48
C LEU A 48 -4.89 11.51 -5.33
N SER A 49 -3.98 12.48 -5.38
CA SER A 49 -4.32 13.85 -5.69
C SER A 49 -4.75 13.97 -7.16
N PRO A 50 -5.43 15.07 -7.56
CA PRO A 50 -5.70 15.34 -8.97
C PRO A 50 -4.42 15.39 -9.83
N GLN A 51 -3.28 15.71 -9.22
CA GLN A 51 -1.97 15.72 -9.87
C GLN A 51 -1.31 14.33 -9.93
N GLY A 52 -1.98 13.25 -9.49
CA GLY A 52 -1.46 11.88 -9.56
C GLY A 52 -0.43 11.54 -8.47
N LYS A 53 -0.42 12.29 -7.36
CA LYS A 53 0.47 12.04 -6.21
C LYS A 53 -0.21 11.19 -5.14
N ALA A 54 0.52 10.30 -4.50
CA ALA A 54 -0.03 9.38 -3.50
C ALA A 54 -0.51 10.13 -2.24
N LEU A 55 -1.82 10.07 -1.94
CA LEU A 55 -2.38 10.59 -0.68
C LEU A 55 -2.46 9.47 0.38
N PHE A 56 -2.95 8.31 -0.04
CA PHE A 56 -3.15 7.13 0.80
C PHE A 56 -2.90 5.90 -0.06
N ASP A 57 -2.20 4.91 0.50
CA ASP A 57 -2.10 3.57 -0.04
C ASP A 57 -2.79 2.56 0.89
N PHE A 58 -3.37 1.52 0.30
CA PHE A 58 -4.10 0.50 1.05
C PHE A 58 -4.25 -0.78 0.23
N LEU A 59 -4.45 -1.90 0.93
CA LEU A 59 -4.96 -3.12 0.30
C LEU A 59 -6.48 -3.10 0.36
N VAL A 60 -7.13 -3.42 -0.76
CA VAL A 60 -8.59 -3.52 -0.87
C VAL A 60 -8.96 -4.99 -0.77
N TRP A 61 -9.78 -5.36 0.21
CA TRP A 61 -10.27 -6.73 0.42
C TRP A 61 -11.78 -6.80 0.18
N ALA A 62 -12.26 -7.97 -0.25
CA ALA A 62 -13.69 -8.27 -0.30
C ALA A 62 -14.17 -8.76 1.07
N ASP A 63 -15.37 -8.35 1.48
CA ASP A 63 -16.09 -8.93 2.62
C ASP A 63 -17.58 -9.02 2.29
N GLY A 64 -17.98 -10.09 1.59
CA GLY A 64 -19.31 -10.17 0.98
C GLY A 64 -19.52 -9.04 -0.04
N GLU A 65 -20.55 -8.22 0.20
CA GLU A 65 -20.86 -7.02 -0.60
C GLU A 65 -20.04 -5.79 -0.18
N ASP A 66 -19.39 -5.82 0.98
CA ASP A 66 -18.57 -4.73 1.50
C ASP A 66 -17.15 -4.79 0.94
N LEU A 67 -16.44 -3.67 1.12
CA LEU A 67 -14.99 -3.59 0.92
C LEU A 67 -14.29 -3.20 2.22
N LEU A 68 -13.14 -3.82 2.48
CA LEU A 68 -12.27 -3.48 3.61
C LEU A 68 -10.97 -2.89 3.09
N LEU A 69 -10.62 -1.70 3.59
CA LEU A 69 -9.35 -1.04 3.28
C LEU A 69 -8.38 -1.28 4.44
N ASP A 70 -7.40 -2.13 4.21
CA ASP A 70 -6.21 -2.27 5.04
C ASP A 70 -5.33 -1.06 4.75
N CYS A 71 -5.25 -0.12 5.70
CA CYS A 71 -4.52 1.14 5.60
C CYS A 71 -3.66 1.40 6.84
N GLU A 72 -2.80 2.41 6.79
CA GLU A 72 -2.01 2.85 7.94
C GLU A 72 -2.93 3.35 9.06
N ALA A 73 -2.76 2.83 10.28
CA ALA A 73 -3.68 3.04 11.40
C ALA A 73 -3.88 4.52 11.74
N VAL A 74 -2.79 5.30 11.71
CA VAL A 74 -2.84 6.75 11.98
C VAL A 74 -3.54 7.56 10.88
N GLN A 75 -3.68 6.98 9.67
CA GLN A 75 -4.33 7.62 8.53
C GLN A 75 -5.78 7.16 8.32
N ALA A 76 -6.25 6.10 9.00
CA ALA A 76 -7.57 5.50 8.79
C ALA A 76 -8.72 6.52 8.86
N GLU A 77 -8.68 7.38 9.88
CA GLU A 77 -9.66 8.45 10.09
C GLU A 77 -9.63 9.52 8.99
N ALA A 78 -8.43 9.89 8.54
CA ALA A 78 -8.26 10.85 7.45
C ALA A 78 -8.73 10.26 6.10
N LEU A 79 -8.45 8.98 5.86
CA LEU A 79 -8.92 8.24 4.68
C LEU A 79 -10.44 8.15 4.66
N ALA A 80 -11.08 7.76 5.76
CA ALA A 80 -12.54 7.65 5.86
C ALA A 80 -13.23 9.01 5.61
N ARG A 81 -12.71 10.08 6.22
CA ARG A 81 -13.19 11.45 5.96
C ARG A 81 -13.04 11.85 4.51
N ARG A 82 -11.88 11.56 3.91
CA ARG A 82 -11.60 11.90 2.51
C ARG A 82 -12.53 11.16 1.55
N LEU A 83 -12.73 9.86 1.72
CA LEU A 83 -13.67 9.06 0.92
C LEU A 83 -15.12 9.52 1.11
N THR A 84 -15.49 9.94 2.33
CA THR A 84 -16.81 10.51 2.62
C THR A 84 -17.12 11.75 1.78
N LEU A 85 -16.12 12.58 1.47
CA LEU A 85 -16.32 13.73 0.58
C LEU A 85 -16.71 13.30 -0.85
N TYR A 86 -16.21 12.16 -1.32
CA TYR A 86 -16.50 11.64 -2.66
C TYR A 86 -17.83 10.88 -2.75
N ARG A 87 -18.36 10.36 -1.64
CA ARG A 87 -19.62 9.58 -1.67
C ARG A 87 -20.84 10.42 -2.03
N LEU A 88 -20.76 11.74 -1.83
CA LEU A 88 -21.86 12.68 -2.05
C LEU A 88 -23.15 12.18 -1.36
N ARG A 89 -24.22 11.92 -2.12
CA ARG A 89 -25.51 11.44 -1.60
C ARG A 89 -25.66 9.92 -1.57
N ARG A 90 -24.64 9.17 -1.99
CA ARG A 90 -24.70 7.70 -2.00
C ARG A 90 -24.85 7.19 -0.57
N ALA A 91 -25.75 6.22 -0.39
CA ALA A 91 -25.97 5.52 0.87
C ALA A 91 -24.85 4.52 1.14
N ILE A 92 -23.64 5.05 1.38
CA ILE A 92 -22.44 4.30 1.71
C ILE A 92 -21.95 4.76 3.08
N THR A 93 -21.83 3.81 4.01
CA THR A 93 -21.16 4.00 5.29
C THR A 93 -19.67 3.77 5.10
N ILE A 94 -18.84 4.67 5.62
CA ILE A 94 -17.38 4.59 5.55
C ILE A 94 -16.86 4.87 6.95
N ALA A 95 -16.33 3.85 7.61
CA ALA A 95 -15.89 3.97 9.00
C ALA A 95 -14.74 3.00 9.30
N ARG A 96 -13.92 3.35 10.28
CA ARG A 96 -12.96 2.43 10.88
C ARG A 96 -13.70 1.27 11.56
N ASP A 97 -13.18 0.05 11.40
CA ASP A 97 -13.71 -1.17 12.01
C ASP A 97 -12.66 -1.77 12.95
N ASP A 98 -12.75 -1.44 14.25
CA ASP A 98 -11.83 -1.94 15.28
C ASP A 98 -12.09 -3.40 15.68
N GLY A 99 -13.19 -4.00 15.19
CA GLY A 99 -13.47 -5.43 15.36
C GLY A 99 -12.59 -6.31 14.47
N LEU A 100 -11.92 -5.71 13.49
CA LEU A 100 -11.05 -6.39 12.54
C LEU A 100 -9.65 -5.78 12.56
N ALA A 101 -8.66 -6.64 12.32
CA ALA A 101 -7.27 -6.28 12.19
C ALA A 101 -6.64 -6.97 11.00
N VAL A 102 -5.53 -6.40 10.55
CA VAL A 102 -4.70 -6.98 9.49
C VAL A 102 -3.72 -7.91 10.16
N HIS A 103 -3.65 -9.13 9.67
CA HIS A 103 -2.67 -10.10 10.11
C HIS A 103 -1.66 -10.42 9.03
N TRP A 104 -0.49 -10.88 9.47
CA TRP A 104 0.60 -11.25 8.60
C TRP A 104 1.37 -12.44 9.14
N SER A 105 1.85 -13.27 8.21
CA SER A 105 2.89 -14.23 8.47
C SER A 105 3.85 -14.28 7.28
N ARG A 106 5.16 -14.32 7.55
CA ARG A 106 6.18 -14.46 6.52
C ARG A 106 6.12 -15.85 5.86
N ASP A 107 6.07 -16.89 6.69
CA ASP A 107 6.27 -18.29 6.28
C ASP A 107 5.04 -19.18 6.59
N GLY A 108 3.95 -18.62 7.11
CA GLY A 108 2.70 -19.33 7.38
C GLY A 108 1.87 -19.61 6.13
N ASP A 109 0.84 -20.44 6.28
CA ASP A 109 -0.07 -20.87 5.21
C ASP A 109 -1.43 -20.14 5.23
N GLN A 110 -1.78 -19.50 6.35
CA GLN A 110 -3.02 -18.75 6.51
C GLN A 110 -3.08 -17.52 5.59
N GLY A 111 -4.30 -17.19 5.14
CA GLY A 111 -4.55 -16.00 4.34
C GLY A 111 -4.18 -16.18 2.88
N VAL A 112 -3.80 -15.09 2.22
CA VAL A 112 -3.39 -15.04 0.81
C VAL A 112 -2.03 -14.36 0.67
N PRO A 113 -1.24 -14.63 -0.39
CA PRO A 113 -0.03 -13.88 -0.64
C PRO A 113 -0.30 -12.37 -0.72
N ASP A 114 0.62 -11.55 -0.19
CA ASP A 114 0.53 -10.09 -0.33
C ASP A 114 0.48 -9.72 -1.84
N PRO A 115 -0.53 -8.94 -2.28
CA PRO A 115 -0.74 -8.69 -3.70
C PRO A 115 0.35 -7.81 -4.34
N ARG A 116 1.19 -7.14 -3.54
CA ARG A 116 2.29 -6.34 -4.05
C ARG A 116 3.44 -7.21 -4.52
N LEU A 117 3.81 -8.19 -3.70
CA LEU A 117 4.92 -9.10 -3.93
C LEU A 117 4.73 -10.32 -3.04
N ALA A 118 4.63 -11.52 -3.64
CA ALA A 118 4.41 -12.75 -2.88
C ALA A 118 5.50 -13.02 -1.81
N ALA A 119 6.74 -12.55 -2.04
CA ALA A 119 7.83 -12.67 -1.08
C ALA A 119 7.62 -11.86 0.22
N LEU A 120 6.66 -10.93 0.27
CA LEU A 120 6.27 -10.25 1.51
C LEU A 120 5.56 -11.19 2.49
N GLY A 121 5.19 -12.41 2.09
CA GLY A 121 4.45 -13.37 2.90
C GLY A 121 2.96 -13.28 2.66
N ARG A 122 2.18 -13.72 3.64
CA ARG A 122 0.72 -13.84 3.55
C ARG A 122 0.00 -12.87 4.48
N ARG A 123 -1.17 -12.42 4.04
CA ARG A 123 -2.06 -11.48 4.74
C ARG A 123 -3.46 -12.06 4.90
N TRP A 124 -4.15 -11.69 5.97
CA TRP A 124 -5.58 -11.93 6.14
C TRP A 124 -6.20 -10.90 7.08
N ILE A 125 -7.53 -10.88 7.12
CA ILE A 125 -8.30 -10.04 8.04
C ILE A 125 -9.03 -10.97 9.03
N ALA A 126 -8.89 -10.69 10.32
CA ALA A 126 -9.52 -11.42 11.41
C ALA A 126 -9.65 -10.51 12.65
N PRO A 127 -10.35 -10.93 13.71
CA PRO A 127 -10.35 -10.19 14.97
C PRO A 127 -8.92 -9.97 15.51
N PRO A 128 -8.65 -8.83 16.17
CA PRO A 128 -7.31 -8.50 16.66
C PRO A 128 -6.78 -9.56 17.63
N GLY A 129 -5.49 -9.86 17.48
CA GLY A 129 -4.74 -10.78 18.34
C GLY A 129 -3.43 -10.16 18.82
N ALA A 130 -2.43 -11.01 19.08
CA ALA A 130 -1.10 -10.55 19.50
C ALA A 130 -0.36 -9.84 18.35
N PRO A 131 0.40 -8.76 18.64
CA PRO A 131 1.04 -7.95 17.60
C PRO A 131 2.22 -8.68 16.96
N ALA A 132 2.23 -8.74 15.63
CA ALA A 132 3.35 -9.26 14.86
C ALA A 132 4.62 -8.42 15.00
N HIS A 133 5.75 -9.04 14.71
CA HIS A 133 7.07 -8.42 14.74
C HIS A 133 7.81 -8.63 13.43
N GLY A 134 8.69 -7.71 13.07
CA GLY A 134 9.57 -7.87 11.90
C GLY A 134 8.96 -7.50 10.56
N TRP A 135 7.68 -7.08 10.50
CA TRP A 135 7.03 -6.64 9.25
C TRP A 135 7.84 -5.56 8.52
N VAL A 136 8.18 -4.46 9.22
CA VAL A 136 8.94 -3.33 8.65
C VAL A 136 10.30 -3.77 8.13
N ALA A 137 11.05 -4.54 8.92
CA ALA A 137 12.36 -5.06 8.51
C ALA A 137 12.26 -5.94 7.26
N HIS A 138 11.27 -6.84 7.22
CA HIS A 138 11.05 -7.74 6.10
C HIS A 138 10.71 -6.99 4.82
N ARG A 139 9.71 -6.08 4.84
CA ARG A 139 9.32 -5.33 3.62
C ARG A 139 10.44 -4.43 3.10
N LEU A 140 11.19 -3.78 3.99
CA LEU A 140 12.31 -2.91 3.61
C LEU A 140 13.46 -3.73 3.02
N SER A 141 13.72 -4.94 3.53
CA SER A 141 14.70 -5.87 2.93
C SER A 141 14.34 -6.33 1.51
N LEU A 142 13.07 -6.14 1.11
CA LEU A 142 12.56 -6.42 -0.23
C LEU A 142 12.36 -5.16 -1.08
N GLY A 143 12.79 -4.00 -0.57
CA GLY A 143 12.67 -2.71 -1.26
C GLY A 143 11.26 -2.13 -1.31
N VAL A 144 10.32 -2.63 -0.50
CA VAL A 144 8.91 -2.26 -0.57
C VAL A 144 8.58 -1.15 0.43
N ALA A 145 8.20 0.00 -0.12
CA ALA A 145 7.73 1.15 0.66
C ALA A 145 6.23 1.02 1.01
N GLU A 146 5.83 1.55 2.17
CA GLU A 146 4.44 1.51 2.69
C GLU A 146 4.15 2.73 3.57
N GLY A 147 2.95 3.28 3.45
CA GLY A 147 2.45 4.32 4.36
C GLY A 147 2.87 5.75 4.02
N VAL A 148 2.21 6.71 4.67
CA VAL A 148 2.24 8.13 4.27
C VAL A 148 3.64 8.74 4.36
N THR A 149 4.42 8.34 5.37
CA THR A 149 5.76 8.85 5.62
C THR A 149 6.73 8.45 4.50
N GLU A 150 6.71 7.18 4.09
CA GLU A 150 7.60 6.68 3.05
C GLU A 150 7.18 7.13 1.65
N LEU A 151 5.86 7.20 1.40
CA LEU A 151 5.32 7.71 0.14
C LEU A 151 5.45 9.23 0.00
N GLY A 152 5.79 9.94 1.09
CA GLY A 152 6.05 11.37 1.11
C GLY A 152 4.80 12.23 1.06
N ASN A 153 3.69 11.79 1.65
CA ASN A 153 2.49 12.61 1.91
C ASN A 153 2.08 13.57 0.78
N ALA A 154 1.59 13.04 -0.35
CA ALA A 154 1.21 13.83 -1.52
C ALA A 154 2.37 14.53 -2.25
N GLU A 155 3.62 14.12 -2.06
CA GLU A 155 4.77 14.66 -2.81
C GLU A 155 5.18 13.78 -4.00
N THR A 156 5.02 12.47 -3.88
CA THR A 156 5.55 11.47 -4.83
C THR A 156 4.48 11.03 -5.83
N LEU A 157 4.83 10.98 -7.12
CA LEU A 157 3.92 10.49 -8.16
C LEU A 157 3.72 8.98 -8.03
N TRP A 158 2.52 8.48 -8.33
CA TRP A 158 2.18 7.08 -8.02
C TRP A 158 3.12 6.05 -8.66
N LEU A 159 3.57 6.26 -9.90
CA LEU A 159 4.51 5.34 -10.55
C LEU A 159 5.95 5.46 -10.01
N GLU A 160 6.32 6.57 -9.38
CA GLU A 160 7.60 6.70 -8.66
C GLU A 160 7.58 5.89 -7.35
N CYS A 161 6.40 5.55 -6.83
CA CYS A 161 6.23 4.60 -5.71
C CYS A 161 6.36 3.13 -6.13
N ASN A 162 6.83 2.85 -7.37
CA ASN A 162 6.93 1.51 -7.96
C ASN A 162 5.59 0.78 -8.13
N ALA A 163 4.50 1.54 -8.26
CA ALA A 163 3.16 0.98 -8.32
C ALA A 163 2.90 0.11 -9.56
N ARG A 164 3.65 0.30 -10.65
CA ARG A 164 3.55 -0.59 -11.82
C ARG A 164 4.13 -1.97 -11.49
N GLU A 165 5.31 -1.98 -10.89
CA GLU A 165 6.07 -3.19 -10.60
C GLU A 165 5.48 -3.99 -9.43
N LEU A 166 4.83 -3.31 -8.49
CA LEU A 166 4.21 -3.90 -7.30
C LEU A 166 2.68 -4.03 -7.44
N ASN A 167 2.17 -4.16 -8.67
CA ASN A 167 0.75 -4.43 -8.96
C ASN A 167 -0.24 -3.43 -8.34
N GLY A 168 0.15 -2.17 -8.17
CA GLY A 168 -0.62 -1.09 -7.53
C GLY A 168 -1.49 -0.25 -8.47
N VAL A 169 -1.54 -0.58 -9.77
CA VAL A 169 -2.29 0.18 -10.77
C VAL A 169 -2.80 -0.71 -11.88
N SER A 170 -4.05 -0.50 -12.30
CA SER A 170 -4.59 -1.08 -13.52
C SER A 170 -4.58 -0.04 -14.64
N PHE A 171 -3.99 -0.40 -15.78
CA PHE A 171 -3.95 0.46 -16.97
C PHE A 171 -5.12 0.21 -17.93
N VAL A 172 -5.95 -0.79 -17.65
CA VAL A 172 -7.09 -1.20 -18.50
C VAL A 172 -8.44 -0.89 -17.86
N LYS A 173 -8.46 -0.39 -16.61
CA LYS A 173 -9.69 0.06 -15.94
C LYS A 173 -10.14 1.44 -16.45
N GLY A 174 -11.38 1.79 -16.11
CA GLY A 174 -11.96 3.11 -16.36
C GLY A 174 -11.28 4.24 -15.57
N CYS A 175 -11.79 5.46 -15.73
CA CYS A 175 -11.20 6.66 -15.15
C CYS A 175 -11.18 6.64 -13.61
N TYR A 176 -10.12 7.22 -13.04
CA TYR A 176 -9.98 7.46 -11.60
C TYR A 176 -9.25 8.78 -11.34
N VAL A 177 -9.34 9.27 -10.09
CA VAL A 177 -8.73 10.55 -9.69
C VAL A 177 -7.20 10.51 -9.88
N GLY A 178 -6.66 11.49 -10.61
CA GLY A 178 -5.22 11.60 -10.85
C GLY A 178 -4.66 10.68 -11.96
N GLN A 179 -5.52 9.97 -12.70
CA GLN A 179 -5.11 9.03 -13.76
C GLN A 179 -4.28 9.69 -14.86
N GLU A 180 -4.54 10.94 -15.23
CA GLU A 180 -3.89 11.59 -16.38
C GLU A 180 -2.36 11.56 -16.30
N ASN A 181 -1.79 11.88 -15.13
CA ASN A 181 -0.35 11.83 -14.93
C ASN A 181 0.19 10.40 -14.90
N THR A 182 -0.52 9.48 -14.23
CA THR A 182 -0.16 8.06 -14.20
C THR A 182 -0.13 7.44 -15.60
N ALA A 183 -1.15 7.69 -16.41
CA ALA A 183 -1.23 7.23 -17.79
C ALA A 183 -0.14 7.88 -18.66
N ARG A 184 0.07 9.20 -18.54
CA ARG A 184 1.11 9.91 -19.29
C ARG A 184 2.51 9.35 -19.02
N MET A 185 2.84 9.08 -17.76
CA MET A 185 4.10 8.45 -17.39
C MET A 185 4.22 7.04 -18.00
N ASN A 186 3.17 6.22 -17.91
CA ASN A 186 3.18 4.88 -18.47
C ASN A 186 3.45 4.83 -19.99
N TYR A 187 2.89 5.77 -20.75
CA TYR A 187 2.98 5.77 -22.22
C TYR A 187 4.09 6.63 -22.82
N ARG A 188 4.49 7.72 -22.15
CA ARG A 188 5.33 8.76 -22.78
C ARG A 188 6.53 9.20 -21.96
N SER A 189 6.52 9.02 -20.65
CA SER A 189 7.56 9.55 -19.77
C SER A 189 8.04 8.44 -18.85
N LYS A 190 9.11 7.75 -19.26
CA LYS A 190 9.77 6.73 -18.43
C LYS A 190 9.92 7.25 -16.99
N VAL A 191 9.64 6.39 -16.03
CA VAL A 191 9.82 6.70 -14.60
C VAL A 191 11.31 6.97 -14.36
N ASN A 192 11.68 8.23 -14.09
CA ASN A 192 13.07 8.65 -13.92
C ASN A 192 13.47 8.87 -12.46
N ARG A 193 12.51 8.75 -11.52
CA ARG A 193 12.74 8.74 -10.09
C ARG A 193 11.92 7.64 -9.43
N ARG A 194 12.44 7.05 -8.36
CA ARG A 194 11.79 5.94 -7.65
C ARG A 194 12.02 6.04 -6.15
N LEU A 195 11.03 5.61 -5.36
CA LEU A 195 11.24 5.28 -3.96
C LEU A 195 12.11 4.03 -3.88
N VAL A 196 13.17 4.11 -3.07
CA VAL A 196 14.11 3.02 -2.86
C VAL A 196 14.51 2.94 -1.40
N VAL A 197 14.83 1.73 -0.95
CA VAL A 197 15.45 1.49 0.36
C VAL A 197 16.96 1.59 0.19
N ALA A 198 17.66 2.23 1.11
CA ALA A 198 19.11 2.39 1.09
C ALA A 198 19.70 2.25 2.50
N PRO A 199 21.01 1.99 2.64
CA PRO A 199 21.69 2.08 3.92
C PRO A 199 21.46 3.44 4.60
N LEU A 200 21.38 3.43 5.92
CA LEU A 200 21.30 4.66 6.72
C LEU A 200 22.58 5.48 6.55
N GLY A 201 22.39 6.79 6.46
CA GLY A 201 23.37 7.83 6.22
C GLY A 201 22.76 9.17 6.64
N GLU A 202 23.36 10.28 6.22
CA GLU A 202 22.86 11.61 6.57
C GLU A 202 21.53 11.90 5.86
N ALA A 203 20.50 12.30 6.61
CA ALA A 203 19.20 12.65 6.06
C ALA A 203 19.30 13.95 5.23
N GLY A 204 18.69 13.95 4.05
CA GLY A 204 18.69 15.10 3.15
C GLY A 204 17.36 15.29 2.42
N ALA A 205 17.35 16.15 1.41
CA ALA A 205 16.13 16.53 0.68
C ALA A 205 15.41 15.38 -0.04
N ARG A 206 16.10 14.25 -0.26
CA ARG A 206 15.56 13.05 -0.89
C ARG A 206 15.04 12.02 0.13
N THR A 207 15.32 12.21 1.42
CA THR A 207 14.94 11.28 2.48
C THR A 207 13.45 11.38 2.77
N ARG A 208 12.79 10.22 2.85
CA ARG A 208 11.36 10.08 3.19
C ARG A 208 11.18 9.57 4.62
N ALA A 209 11.93 8.53 4.96
CA ALA A 209 11.89 7.91 6.28
C ALA A 209 13.27 7.36 6.66
N THR A 210 13.53 7.26 7.97
CA THR A 210 14.77 6.65 8.50
C THR A 210 14.42 5.56 9.50
N TYR A 211 15.21 4.50 9.52
CA TYR A 211 15.08 3.35 10.41
C TYR A 211 16.43 3.05 11.07
N PRO A 212 16.83 3.82 12.09
CA PRO A 212 18.14 3.68 12.74
C PRO A 212 18.44 2.26 13.22
N GLU A 213 17.47 1.60 13.84
CA GLU A 213 17.60 0.22 14.36
C GLU A 213 17.80 -0.83 13.27
N LEU A 214 17.44 -0.52 12.02
CA LEU A 214 17.64 -1.40 10.87
C LEU A 214 18.88 -1.01 10.06
N GLY A 215 19.48 0.15 10.33
CA GLY A 215 20.52 0.72 9.48
C GLY A 215 20.01 1.03 8.06
N LEU A 216 18.73 1.39 7.92
CA LEU A 216 18.07 1.65 6.63
C LEU A 216 17.40 3.03 6.59
N MET A 217 17.17 3.53 5.38
CA MET A 217 16.29 4.66 5.10
C MET A 217 15.52 4.44 3.79
N VAL A 218 14.42 5.18 3.62
CA VAL A 218 13.69 5.26 2.35
C VAL A 218 13.97 6.61 1.72
N GLU A 219 14.34 6.61 0.44
CA GLU A 219 14.66 7.82 -0.31
C GLU A 219 13.99 7.85 -1.68
N HIS A 220 13.74 9.06 -2.18
CA HIS A 220 13.24 9.30 -3.52
C HIS A 220 14.38 9.70 -4.47
N ARG A 221 15.04 8.70 -5.07
CA ARG A 221 16.24 8.87 -5.90
C ARG A 221 15.93 8.90 -7.40
N ARG A 222 16.83 9.50 -8.20
CA ARG A 222 16.78 9.37 -9.66
C ARG A 222 17.26 7.99 -10.09
N VAL A 223 16.70 7.45 -11.16
CA VAL A 223 17.09 6.14 -11.70
C VAL A 223 18.55 6.12 -12.16
N GLU A 224 19.04 7.23 -12.72
CA GLU A 224 20.44 7.41 -13.11
C GLU A 224 21.42 7.51 -11.92
N ASP A 225 20.90 7.73 -10.71
CA ASP A 225 21.68 7.97 -9.48
C ASP A 225 21.08 7.19 -8.29
N LEU A 226 20.91 5.88 -8.47
CA LEU A 226 20.44 5.00 -7.41
C LEU A 226 21.53 4.66 -6.40
N GLY A 227 22.81 4.75 -6.77
CA GLY A 227 23.95 4.48 -5.89
C GLY A 227 23.87 3.14 -5.16
N ASP A 228 24.01 3.21 -3.83
CA ASP A 228 23.97 2.12 -2.85
C ASP A 228 22.56 1.63 -2.46
N ALA A 229 21.52 2.14 -3.11
CA ALA A 229 20.16 1.68 -2.86
C ALA A 229 20.03 0.17 -3.13
N LEU A 230 19.21 -0.49 -2.32
CA LEU A 230 18.81 -1.87 -2.51
C LEU A 230 18.06 -2.01 -3.85
N LYS A 231 18.49 -2.99 -4.66
CA LYS A 231 17.93 -3.29 -5.98
C LYS A 231 17.47 -4.75 -6.02
N PRO A 232 16.33 -5.07 -5.38
CA PRO A 232 15.75 -6.41 -5.49
C PRO A 232 15.45 -6.73 -6.96
N ALA A 233 15.29 -8.02 -7.30
CA ALA A 233 15.14 -8.46 -8.69
C ALA A 233 14.05 -7.67 -9.45
N TRP A 234 12.88 -7.46 -8.85
CA TRP A 234 11.78 -6.71 -9.43
C TRP A 234 12.14 -5.26 -9.77
N LEU A 235 12.98 -4.61 -8.95
CA LEU A 235 13.41 -3.23 -9.19
C LEU A 235 14.53 -3.17 -10.22
N SER A 236 15.49 -4.10 -10.16
CA SER A 236 16.57 -4.23 -11.14
C SER A 236 16.04 -4.36 -12.56
N GLU A 237 15.04 -5.22 -12.76
CA GLU A 237 14.37 -5.39 -14.06
C GLU A 237 13.70 -4.09 -14.53
N ALA A 238 13.05 -3.37 -13.62
CA ALA A 238 12.31 -2.15 -13.93
C ALA A 238 13.18 -0.93 -14.24
N VAL A 239 14.45 -0.91 -13.79
CA VAL A 239 15.40 0.18 -14.05
C VAL A 239 16.36 -0.12 -15.20
N ALA A 240 16.40 -1.37 -15.67
CA ALA A 240 17.21 -1.77 -16.82
C ALA A 240 16.58 -1.43 -18.19
N GLY A 241 15.27 -1.15 -18.23
CA GLY A 241 14.49 -0.86 -19.45
C GLY A 241 14.27 0.63 -19.75
#